data_AF-A0A522VNJ3-F1
#
_entry.id   AF-A0A522VNJ3-F1
#
_cell.length_a   1.000
_cell.length_b   1.000
_cell.length_c   1.000
_cell.angle_alpha   90.00
_cell.angle_beta   90.00
_cell.angle_gamma   90.00
#
_symmetry.space_group_name_H-M   'P 1'
#
loop_
_entity.id
_entity.type
_entity.pdbx_description
1 polymer ?
#
loop_
_entity_poly.entity_id
_entity_poly.type
_entity_poly.pdbx_seq_one_letter_code
_entity_poly.pdbx_strand_id
1 'polypeptide(L)' 'GEWQAAFILNKRKPPKTPPTLNEVVRLVAMLGGFLARKGDGEPGVKTLWLGLQRVMDFAMGLQFAREIQEEASCV' A
#
# COMPACT_ATOMS: atom_id res chain seq x y z
N GLY A 1 1.84 9.47 -3.36
CA GLY A 1 0.92 8.77 -4.27
C GLY A 1 0.54 7.44 -3.66
N GLU A 2 -0.71 7.02 -3.81
CA GLU A 2 -1.31 5.85 -3.13
C GLU A 2 -0.51 4.54 -3.35
N TRP A 3 0.10 4.35 -4.52
CA TRP A 3 0.91 3.17 -4.78
C TRP A 3 2.18 3.07 -3.89
N GLN A 4 2.71 4.19 -3.39
CA GLN A 4 3.87 4.17 -2.48
C GLN A 4 3.50 3.56 -1.11
N ALA A 5 2.25 3.71 -0.67
CA ALA A 5 1.76 3.09 0.55
C ALA A 5 1.82 1.56 0.48
N ALA A 6 1.51 0.97 -0.68
CA ALA A 6 1.62 -0.48 -0.88
C ALA A 6 3.07 -0.99 -0.68
N PHE A 7 4.08 -0.22 -1.08
CA PHE A 7 5.48 -0.56 -0.83
C PHE A 7 5.84 -0.42 0.65
N ILE A 8 5.51 0.71 1.25
CA ILE A 8 5.83 1.03 2.65
C ILE A 8 5.20 -0.01 3.59
N LEU A 9 3.92 -0.34 3.41
CA LEU A 9 3.22 -1.34 4.21
C LEU A 9 3.81 -2.76 4.04
N ASN A 10 4.35 -3.07 2.86
CA ASN A 10 5.10 -4.30 2.64
C ASN A 10 6.57 -4.24 3.12
N LYS A 11 6.95 -3.17 3.85
CA LYS A 11 8.31 -2.92 4.34
C LYS A 11 9.36 -2.88 3.22
N ARG A 12 8.96 -2.37 2.05
CA ARG A 12 9.82 -2.20 0.87
C ARG A 12 10.03 -0.72 0.61
N LYS A 13 11.24 -0.36 0.18
CA LYS A 13 11.53 1.00 -0.30
C LYS A 13 10.81 1.22 -1.63
N PRO A 14 10.01 2.29 -1.80
CA PRO A 14 9.43 2.61 -3.10
C PRO A 14 10.53 2.82 -4.16
N PRO A 15 10.40 2.25 -5.36
CA PRO A 15 11.38 2.42 -6.44
C PRO A 15 11.40 3.87 -6.95
N LYS A 16 12.52 4.27 -7.56
CA LYS A 16 12.67 5.59 -8.20
C LYS A 16 11.83 5.70 -9.48
N THR A 17 11.74 4.61 -10.23
CA THR A 17 10.87 4.50 -11.41
C THR A 17 9.51 3.95 -10.97
N PRO A 18 8.40 4.45 -11.53
CA PRO A 18 7.08 3.90 -11.25
C PRO A 18 7.04 2.39 -11.54
N PRO A 19 6.51 1.56 -10.62
CA PRO A 19 6.32 0.14 -10.84
C PRO A 19 5.22 -0.11 -11.87
N THR A 20 5.19 -1.32 -12.40
CA THR A 20 4.08 -1.79 -13.23
C THR A 20 2.80 -1.95 -12.40
N LEU A 21 1.65 -1.91 -13.08
CA LEU A 21 0.37 -2.15 -12.42
C LEU A 21 0.34 -3.52 -11.72
N ASN A 22 0.87 -4.56 -12.36
CA ASN A 22 0.86 -5.91 -11.80
C ASN A 22 1.70 -6.01 -10.51
N GLU A 23 2.85 -5.33 -10.45
CA GLU A 23 3.66 -5.27 -9.22
C GLU A 23 2.90 -4.61 -8.06
N VAL A 24 2.21 -3.50 -8.34
CA VAL A 24 1.40 -2.81 -7.32
C VAL A 24 0.22 -3.69 -6.90
N VAL A 25 -0.50 -4.29 -7.85
CA VAL A 25 -1.64 -5.19 -7.59
C VAL A 25 -1.21 -6.36 -6.70
N ARG A 26 -0.05 -6.96 -6.96
CA ARG A 26 0.49 -8.04 -6.14
C ARG A 26 0.88 -7.56 -4.74
N LEU A 27 1.50 -6.40 -4.59
CA LEU A 27 1.81 -5.82 -3.28
C LEU A 27 0.56 -5.54 -2.46
N VAL A 28 -0.49 -5.00 -3.10
CA VAL A 28 -1.80 -4.80 -2.47
C VAL A 28 -2.37 -6.15 -2.03
N ALA A 29 -2.40 -7.15 -2.91
CA ALA A 29 -2.90 -8.48 -2.56
C ALA A 29 -2.11 -9.13 -1.42
N MET A 30 -0.80 -8.92 -1.33
CA MET A 30 0.03 -9.44 -0.23
C MET A 30 -0.42 -8.89 1.12
N LEU A 31 -0.84 -7.62 1.16
CA LEU A 31 -1.44 -7.04 2.36
C LEU A 31 -2.77 -7.70 2.71
N GLY A 32 -3.51 -8.28 1.75
CA GLY A 32 -4.71 -9.07 2.02
C GLY A 32 -4.47 -10.57 2.25
N GLY A 33 -3.21 -11.00 2.34
CA GLY A 33 -2.83 -12.40 2.64
C GLY A 33 -2.38 -13.22 1.43
N PHE A 34 -2.18 -12.62 0.25
CA PHE A 34 -1.57 -13.31 -0.89
C PHE A 34 -0.08 -13.59 -0.64
N LEU A 35 0.36 -14.84 -0.77
CA LEU A 35 1.75 -15.21 -0.48
C LEU A 35 2.73 -14.85 -1.61
N ALA A 36 2.24 -14.70 -2.84
CA ALA A 36 3.02 -14.35 -4.02
C ALA A 36 4.20 -15.30 -4.32
N ARG A 37 4.07 -16.59 -4.01
CA ARG A 37 5.09 -17.61 -4.34
C ARG A 37 5.07 -17.97 -5.82
N LYS A 38 6.15 -18.60 -6.27
CA LYS A 38 6.22 -19.15 -7.64
C LYS A 38 5.11 -20.19 -7.82
N GLY A 39 4.25 -19.98 -8.81
CA GLY A 39 3.15 -20.89 -9.14
C GLY A 39 1.81 -20.59 -8.44
N ASP A 40 1.72 -19.61 -7.54
CA ASP A 40 0.44 -19.24 -6.88
C ASP A 40 -0.59 -18.62 -7.86
N GLY A 41 -0.18 -18.24 -9.08
CA GLY A 41 -1.04 -17.58 -10.07
C GLY A 41 -1.32 -16.12 -9.75
N GLU A 42 -2.53 -15.66 -10.10
CA GLU A 42 -3.01 -14.31 -9.81
C GLU A 42 -3.78 -14.24 -8.49
N PRO A 43 -3.73 -13.11 -7.77
CA PRO A 43 -4.45 -12.96 -6.50
C PRO A 43 -5.97 -12.97 -6.69
N GLY A 44 -6.68 -13.56 -5.73
CA GLY A 44 -8.15 -13.57 -5.71
C GLY A 44 -8.76 -12.23 -5.29
N VAL A 45 -10.04 -12.03 -5.61
CA VAL A 45 -10.77 -10.78 -5.31
C VAL A 45 -10.79 -10.44 -3.81
N LYS A 46 -10.87 -11.45 -2.93
CA LYS A 46 -10.90 -11.24 -1.48
C LYS A 46 -9.59 -10.66 -0.95
N THR A 47 -8.44 -11.19 -1.41
CA THR A 47 -7.13 -10.68 -0.97
C THR A 47 -6.87 -9.29 -1.54
N LEU A 48 -7.34 -9.01 -2.76
CA LEU A 48 -7.28 -7.66 -3.31
C LEU A 48 -8.12 -6.66 -2.50
N TRP A 49 -9.37 -7.00 -2.19
CA TRP A 49 -10.26 -6.15 -1.40
C TRP A 49 -9.66 -5.79 -0.04
N LEU A 50 -9.23 -6.81 0.72
CA LEU A 50 -8.61 -6.61 2.03
C LEU A 50 -7.32 -5.79 1.94
N GLY A 51 -6.53 -6.02 0.89
CA GLY A 51 -5.32 -5.26 0.63
C GLY A 51 -5.58 -3.79 0.33
N LEU A 52 -6.57 -3.50 -0.52
CA LEU A 52 -6.95 -2.14 -0.91
C LEU A 52 -7.44 -1.34 0.29
N GLN A 53 -8.30 -1.92 1.14
CA GLN A 53 -8.75 -1.25 2.36
C GLN A 53 -7.57 -0.82 3.24
N ARG A 54 -6.59 -1.71 3.47
CA ARG A 54 -5.39 -1.39 4.27
C ARG A 54 -4.55 -0.26 3.66
N VAL A 55 -4.43 -0.22 2.34
CA VAL A 55 -3.69 0.86 1.64
C VAL A 55 -4.42 2.19 1.79
N MET A 56 -5.74 2.20 1.63
CA MET A 56 -6.55 3.41 1.76
C MET A 56 -6.53 3.96 3.19
N ASP A 57 -6.73 3.09 4.19
CA ASP A 57 -6.70 3.46 5.61
C ASP A 57 -5.34 4.05 5.99
N PHE A 58 -4.25 3.46 5.50
CA PHE A 58 -2.90 3.99 5.74
C PHE A 58 -2.66 5.34 5.03
N ALA A 59 -3.11 5.49 3.78
CA ALA A 59 -2.98 6.75 3.05
C ALA A 59 -3.76 7.87 3.75
N MET A 60 -4.96 7.58 4.25
CA MET A 60 -5.77 8.51 5.02
C MET A 60 -5.10 8.85 6.37
N GLY A 61 -4.58 7.86 7.09
CA GLY A 61 -3.82 8.09 8.33
C GLY A 61 -2.58 8.96 8.13
N LEU A 62 -1.87 8.82 7.01
CA LEU A 62 -0.75 9.69 6.65
C LEU A 62 -1.18 11.13 6.35
N GLN A 63 -2.35 11.33 5.74
CA GLN A 63 -2.90 12.66 5.50
C GLN A 63 -3.23 13.34 6.84
N PHE A 64 -3.98 12.67 7.72
CA PHE A 64 -4.28 13.18 9.06
C PHE A 64 -3.02 13.47 9.89
N ALA A 65 -2.02 12.58 9.85
CA ALA A 65 -0.77 12.80 10.58
C ALA A 65 -0.04 14.07 10.11
N ARG A 66 -0.09 14.38 8.80
CA ARG A 66 0.51 15.62 8.26
C ARG A 66 -0.23 16.86 8.73
N GLU A 67 -1.56 16.83 8.73
CA GLU A 67 -2.40 17.93 9.22
C GLU A 67 -2.09 18.25 10.68
N ILE A 68 -2.04 17.24 11.56
CA ILE A 68 -1.68 17.40 12.98
C ILE A 68 -0.27 18.00 13.12
N GLN A 69 0.68 17.58 12.29
CA GLN A 69 2.05 18.06 12.35
C GLN A 69 2.19 19.51 11.86
N GLU A 70 1.39 19.92 10.89
CA GLU A 70 1.29 21.30 10.41
C GLU A 70 0.65 22.20 11.48
N GLU A 71 -0.41 21.75 12.14
CA GLU A 71 -1.03 22.45 13.28
C GLU A 71 -0.05 22.64 14.44
N ALA A 72 0.68 21.58 14.81
CA ALA A 72 1.68 21.63 15.88
C ALA A 72 2.89 22.53 15.56
N SER A 73 3.15 22.82 14.28
CA SER A 73 4.23 23.72 13.84
C SER A 73 3.86 25.20 13.99
N CYS A 74 2.57 25.52 14.08
CA CYS A 74 2.05 26.88 14.20
C CYS A 74 1.86 27.33 15.67
N VAL A 75 2.18 26.47 16.64
CA VAL A 75 2.13 26.74 18.10
C VAL A 75 3.54 26.86 18.66
#